data_AF-A0A9W9WBB6-F1
#
_entry.id   AF-A0A9W9WBB6-F1
#
_cell.length_a   1.000
_cell.length_b   1.000
_cell.length_c   1.000
_cell.angle_alpha   90.00
_cell.angle_beta   90.00
_cell.angle_gamma   90.00
#
_symmetry.space_group_name_H-M   'P 1'
#
loop_
_entity.id
_entity.type
_entity.pdbx_description
1 polymer ?
#
loop_
_entity_poly.entity_id
_entity_poly.type
_entity_poly.pdbx_seq_one_letter_code
_entity_poly.pdbx_strand_id
1 'polypeptide(L)'
;MAPLTPFSQDGSNASVEATVMTIPYLNKIKVLAKISPPLQPTFRQTPVMRGPVIAIDGQDPALVQSAVNYLERMFKKEAKHHVRIFQGPTIKDPTTESSSDPTVEYLDTISSWHRVSDEVKDFVRTLNGSAEFNNVNDNASASANTSETQTSREDGSTSPKTLIPKTTAMHINSPQSSESGSDHSASTNTSLTALPLALVPRYQLTTADAFACSIPIRDSYTSLDHWQWMASLWRTCVGPDITVYIRECSREEIERFGGNAVEMRLQDARTIVIRRVVGSPGVLEEKALKRVGFEIEDFLTQ
;
A
#
# COMPACT_ATOMS: atom_id res chain seq x y z
N MET A 1 45.71 -25.72 13.40
CA MET A 1 44.93 -26.02 12.18
C MET A 1 43.63 -26.67 12.63
N ALA A 2 42.51 -25.96 12.54
CA ALA A 2 41.18 -26.55 12.70
C ALA A 2 40.66 -26.96 11.30
N PRO A 3 39.96 -28.09 11.15
CA PRO A 3 39.50 -28.54 9.85
C PRO A 3 38.29 -27.71 9.39
N LEU A 4 38.37 -27.16 8.18
CA LEU A 4 37.24 -26.61 7.45
C LEU A 4 36.44 -27.77 6.87
N THR A 5 35.23 -28.01 7.36
CA THR A 5 34.26 -28.88 6.69
C THR A 5 33.50 -28.07 5.64
N PRO A 6 33.32 -28.58 4.41
CA PRO A 6 32.51 -27.91 3.40
C PRO A 6 31.04 -28.15 3.74
N PHE A 7 30.33 -27.10 4.17
CA PHE A 7 28.88 -27.16 4.24
C PHE A 7 28.32 -27.03 2.81
N SER A 8 27.63 -28.07 2.34
CA SER A 8 26.85 -28.03 1.11
C SER A 8 25.78 -26.93 1.20
N GLN A 9 25.93 -25.87 0.41
CA GLN A 9 25.05 -24.70 0.41
C GLN A 9 23.64 -24.98 -0.13
N ASP A 10 23.46 -26.05 -0.91
CA ASP A 10 22.19 -26.31 -1.60
C ASP A 10 21.09 -26.82 -0.66
N GLY A 11 21.44 -27.40 0.49
CA GLY A 11 20.46 -27.91 1.47
C GLY A 11 19.94 -26.86 2.45
N SER A 12 20.71 -25.79 2.72
CA SER A 12 20.35 -24.79 3.73
C SER A 12 19.25 -23.84 3.24
N ASN A 13 19.29 -23.42 1.98
CA ASN A 13 18.34 -22.43 1.45
C ASN A 13 16.93 -23.03 1.30
N ALA A 14 16.82 -24.27 0.81
CA ALA A 14 15.55 -24.99 0.76
C ALA A 14 14.93 -25.21 2.15
N SER A 15 15.76 -25.39 3.19
CA SER A 15 15.31 -25.50 4.58
C SER A 15 14.79 -24.17 5.13
N VAL A 16 15.43 -23.04 4.77
CA VAL A 16 14.99 -21.70 5.19
C VAL A 16 13.66 -21.37 4.54
N GLU A 17 13.54 -21.56 3.22
CA GLU A 17 12.29 -21.35 2.48
C GLU A 17 11.14 -22.15 3.08
N ALA A 18 11.34 -23.45 3.30
CA ALA A 18 10.33 -24.31 3.90
C ALA A 18 9.87 -23.79 5.27
N THR A 19 10.80 -23.33 6.11
CA THR A 19 10.48 -22.83 7.45
C THR A 19 9.78 -21.47 7.38
N VAL A 20 10.24 -20.53 6.56
CA VAL A 20 9.60 -19.22 6.35
C VAL A 20 8.16 -19.39 5.83
N MET A 21 7.94 -20.34 4.93
CA MET A 21 6.62 -20.60 4.36
C MET A 21 5.66 -21.34 5.32
N THR A 22 6.18 -21.95 6.38
CA THR A 22 5.33 -22.53 7.46
C THR A 22 4.79 -21.47 8.42
N ILE A 23 5.38 -20.27 8.46
CA ILE A 23 4.86 -19.16 9.28
C ILE A 23 3.46 -18.80 8.75
N PRO A 24 2.39 -18.80 9.58
CA PRO A 24 1.04 -18.57 9.10
C PRO A 24 0.89 -17.22 8.39
N TYR A 25 0.44 -17.25 7.13
CA TYR A 25 0.33 -16.06 6.29
C TYR A 25 -0.56 -14.97 6.91
N LEU A 26 -1.65 -15.32 7.60
CA LEU A 26 -2.49 -14.34 8.31
C LEU A 26 -1.71 -13.63 9.43
N ASN A 27 -0.81 -14.34 10.12
CA ASN A 27 0.04 -13.73 11.14
C ASN A 27 1.04 -12.78 10.49
N LYS A 28 1.63 -13.16 9.35
CA LYS A 28 2.51 -12.29 8.55
C LYS A 28 1.81 -11.00 8.14
N ILE A 29 0.62 -11.10 7.55
CA ILE A 29 -0.18 -9.94 7.14
C ILE A 29 -0.50 -9.04 8.33
N LYS A 30 -0.90 -9.62 9.48
CA LYS A 30 -1.17 -8.85 10.71
C LYS A 30 0.07 -8.13 11.24
N VAL A 31 1.25 -8.73 11.13
CA VAL A 31 2.52 -8.08 11.50
C VAL A 31 2.83 -6.91 10.56
N LEU A 32 2.75 -7.12 9.24
CA LEU A 32 2.96 -6.07 8.24
C LEU A 32 1.99 -4.90 8.44
N ALA A 33 0.72 -5.19 8.70
CA ALA A 33 -0.32 -4.22 9.00
C ALA A 33 -0.07 -3.39 10.28
N LYS A 34 0.77 -3.87 11.21
CA LYS A 34 1.24 -3.12 12.38
C LYS A 34 2.48 -2.28 12.05
N ILE A 35 3.39 -2.81 11.23
CA ILE A 35 4.63 -2.13 10.83
C ILE A 35 4.35 -0.94 9.91
N SER A 36 3.44 -1.13 8.97
CA SER A 36 3.00 -0.18 7.97
C SER A 36 1.48 -0.08 8.03
N PRO A 37 0.91 0.70 8.97
CA PRO A 37 -0.53 0.84 9.08
C PRO A 37 -1.14 1.60 7.89
N PRO A 38 -2.43 1.41 7.60
CA PRO A 38 -3.14 2.24 6.63
C PRO A 38 -3.06 3.72 7.00
N LEU A 39 -3.15 4.60 6.00
CA LEU A 39 -3.13 6.04 6.26
C LEU A 39 -4.28 6.41 7.17
N GLN A 40 -3.99 7.14 8.25
CA GLN A 40 -5.05 7.69 9.07
C GLN A 40 -5.69 8.90 8.37
N PRO A 41 -7.00 9.12 8.53
CA PRO A 41 -7.62 10.35 8.08
C PRO A 41 -6.94 11.56 8.73
N THR A 42 -6.55 12.55 7.93
CA THR A 42 -5.98 13.79 8.47
C THR A 42 -7.12 14.59 9.09
N PHE A 43 -7.09 14.85 10.40
CA PHE A 43 -8.10 15.63 11.14
C PHE A 43 -8.38 17.05 10.59
N ARG A 44 -7.59 17.53 9.62
CA ARG A 44 -7.66 18.89 9.07
C ARG A 44 -8.04 18.97 7.58
N GLN A 45 -8.28 17.84 6.90
CA GLN A 45 -8.66 17.85 5.49
C GLN A 45 -10.17 17.65 5.35
N THR A 46 -10.86 18.64 4.79
CA THR A 46 -12.25 18.56 4.34
C THR A 46 -12.26 18.71 2.82
N PRO A 47 -12.78 17.74 2.04
CA PRO A 47 -13.37 16.47 2.46
C PRO A 47 -12.34 15.50 3.05
N VAL A 48 -12.77 14.71 4.04
CA VAL A 48 -11.94 13.78 4.85
C VAL A 48 -11.53 12.51 4.07
N MET A 49 -12.01 12.36 2.84
CA MET A 49 -11.96 11.09 2.12
C MET A 49 -10.73 11.01 1.22
N ARG A 50 -9.73 10.25 1.67
CA ARG A 50 -8.75 9.68 0.74
C ARG A 50 -9.33 8.42 0.08
N GLY A 51 -8.75 8.06 -1.04
CA GLY A 51 -8.92 6.77 -1.68
C GLY A 51 -8.40 5.57 -0.85
N PRO A 52 -8.96 4.37 -1.05
CA PRO A 52 -8.40 3.14 -0.50
C PRO A 52 -7.09 2.73 -1.21
N VAL A 53 -6.21 2.07 -0.46
CA VAL A 53 -5.06 1.32 -0.97
C VAL A 53 -5.34 -0.17 -0.85
N ILE A 54 -5.38 -0.87 -1.99
CA ILE A 54 -5.64 -2.31 -2.04
C ILE A 54 -4.38 -3.03 -2.51
N ALA A 55 -3.79 -3.84 -1.65
CA ALA A 55 -2.69 -4.73 -2.01
C ALA A 55 -3.24 -6.04 -2.60
N ILE A 56 -2.57 -6.56 -3.64
CA ILE A 56 -2.86 -7.88 -4.21
C ILE A 56 -1.59 -8.70 -4.14
N ASP A 57 -1.53 -9.59 -3.16
CA ASP A 57 -0.37 -10.43 -2.87
C ASP A 57 -0.65 -11.91 -3.20
N GLY A 58 0.40 -12.64 -3.51
CA GLY A 58 0.36 -14.05 -3.89
C GLY A 58 1.74 -14.54 -4.32
N GLN A 59 1.94 -15.87 -4.32
CA GLN A 59 3.22 -16.47 -4.74
C GLN A 59 3.36 -16.48 -6.26
N ASP A 60 2.32 -16.91 -6.99
CA ASP A 60 2.29 -16.91 -8.46
C ASP A 60 1.99 -15.50 -9.02
N PRO A 61 2.94 -14.85 -9.72
CA PRO A 61 2.75 -13.52 -10.30
C PRO A 61 1.63 -13.47 -11.34
N ALA A 62 1.38 -14.57 -12.08
CA ALA A 62 0.35 -14.62 -13.11
C ALA A 62 -1.06 -14.58 -12.50
N LEU A 63 -1.25 -15.23 -11.35
CA LEU A 63 -2.52 -15.16 -10.61
C LEU A 63 -2.75 -13.77 -10.03
N VAL A 64 -1.71 -13.16 -9.45
CA VAL A 64 -1.76 -11.77 -8.96
C VAL A 64 -2.17 -10.84 -10.10
N GLN A 65 -1.53 -10.93 -11.26
CA GLN A 65 -1.85 -10.10 -12.41
C GLN A 65 -3.28 -10.35 -12.93
N SER A 66 -3.75 -11.59 -12.90
CA SER A 66 -5.13 -11.92 -13.26
C SER A 66 -6.14 -11.22 -12.35
N ALA A 67 -5.93 -11.24 -11.03
CA ALA A 67 -6.79 -10.54 -10.07
C ALA A 67 -6.73 -9.01 -10.24
N VAL A 68 -5.53 -8.45 -10.43
CA VAL A 68 -5.34 -7.01 -10.68
C VAL A 68 -6.12 -6.56 -11.91
N ASN A 69 -5.96 -7.27 -13.03
CA ASN A 69 -6.65 -6.96 -14.28
C ASN A 69 -8.17 -7.05 -14.15
N TYR A 70 -8.67 -8.01 -13.37
CA TYR A 70 -10.09 -8.15 -13.10
C TYR A 70 -10.62 -6.95 -12.31
N LEU A 71 -10.00 -6.65 -11.16
CA LEU A 71 -10.42 -5.57 -10.26
C LEU A 71 -10.31 -4.20 -10.94
N GLU A 72 -9.24 -3.96 -11.71
CA GLU A 72 -9.09 -2.73 -12.47
C GLU A 72 -10.25 -2.51 -13.45
N ARG A 73 -10.58 -3.52 -14.26
CA ARG A 73 -11.69 -3.43 -15.22
C ARG A 73 -13.04 -3.22 -14.52
N MET A 74 -13.25 -3.91 -13.40
CA MET A 74 -14.48 -3.81 -12.63
C MET A 74 -14.66 -2.38 -12.08
N PHE A 75 -13.67 -1.86 -11.35
CA PHE A 75 -13.78 -0.55 -10.73
C PHE A 75 -13.75 0.61 -11.74
N LYS A 76 -13.08 0.48 -12.89
CA LYS A 76 -13.13 1.50 -13.95
C LYS A 76 -14.48 1.57 -14.66
N LYS A 77 -15.26 0.49 -14.67
CA LYS A 77 -16.59 0.47 -15.31
C LYS A 77 -17.58 1.36 -14.56
N GLU A 78 -17.42 1.45 -13.25
CA GLU A 78 -18.20 2.31 -12.40
C GLU A 78 -17.52 3.67 -12.36
N ALA A 79 -18.08 4.68 -13.01
CA ALA A 79 -17.53 6.05 -13.07
C ALA A 79 -17.34 6.74 -11.69
N LYS A 80 -17.55 6.00 -10.60
CA LYS A 80 -17.30 6.34 -9.20
C LYS A 80 -15.83 6.29 -8.81
N HIS A 81 -15.00 5.48 -9.50
CA HIS A 81 -13.60 5.24 -9.08
C HIS A 81 -12.58 5.72 -10.12
N HIS A 82 -11.55 6.41 -9.65
CA HIS A 82 -10.34 6.70 -10.43
C HIS A 82 -9.26 5.68 -10.05
N VAL A 83 -9.20 4.59 -10.81
CA VAL A 83 -8.30 3.46 -10.50
C VAL A 83 -6.91 3.69 -11.09
N ARG A 84 -5.86 3.54 -10.27
CA ARG A 84 -4.46 3.49 -10.72
C ARG A 84 -3.75 2.27 -10.13
N ILE A 85 -2.97 1.60 -10.97
CA ILE A 85 -2.08 0.51 -10.55
C ILE A 85 -0.70 1.09 -10.25
N PHE A 86 -0.14 0.75 -9.09
CA PHE A 86 1.20 1.15 -8.67
C PHE A 86 2.12 -0.07 -8.66
N GLN A 87 2.92 -0.19 -9.72
CA GLN A 87 3.86 -1.30 -9.86
C GLN A 87 5.08 -1.09 -8.97
N GLY A 88 5.54 -2.18 -8.36
CA GLY A 88 6.79 -2.23 -7.62
C GLY A 88 7.99 -2.60 -8.49
N PRO A 89 9.20 -2.58 -7.90
CA PRO A 89 10.37 -3.20 -8.52
C PRO A 89 10.13 -4.68 -8.80
N THR A 90 10.72 -5.19 -9.89
CA THR A 90 10.63 -6.61 -10.24
C THR A 90 11.44 -7.44 -9.25
N ILE A 91 10.77 -8.41 -8.61
CA ILE A 91 11.42 -9.44 -7.81
C ILE A 91 11.94 -10.51 -8.77
N LYS A 92 13.26 -10.69 -8.83
CA LYS A 92 13.87 -11.72 -9.68
C LYS A 92 13.58 -13.11 -9.15
N ASP A 93 13.48 -14.08 -10.06
CA ASP A 93 13.37 -15.48 -9.67
C ASP A 93 14.71 -15.96 -9.09
N PRO A 94 14.71 -16.75 -7.99
CA PRO A 94 15.93 -17.29 -7.38
C PRO A 94 16.79 -18.14 -8.33
N THR A 95 16.20 -18.64 -9.41
CA THR A 95 16.87 -19.48 -10.42
C THR A 95 17.70 -18.68 -11.42
N THR A 96 17.54 -17.36 -11.44
CA THR A 96 18.35 -16.47 -12.27
C THR A 96 19.66 -16.21 -11.55
N GLU A 97 20.79 -16.63 -12.13
CA GLU A 97 22.13 -16.32 -11.61
C GLU A 97 22.34 -14.80 -11.56
N SER A 98 21.99 -14.21 -10.44
CA SER A 98 22.21 -12.82 -10.12
C SER A 98 23.57 -12.72 -9.43
N SER A 99 24.51 -11.98 -10.02
CA SER A 99 25.79 -11.66 -9.38
C SER A 99 25.66 -10.67 -8.22
N SER A 100 24.45 -10.15 -7.97
CA SER A 100 24.15 -9.19 -6.93
C SER A 100 23.87 -9.90 -5.60
N ASP A 101 24.39 -9.35 -4.51
CA ASP A 101 24.05 -9.77 -3.15
C ASP A 101 22.53 -9.61 -2.93
N PRO A 102 21.79 -10.69 -2.57
CA PRO A 102 20.34 -10.62 -2.38
C PRO A 102 19.95 -9.68 -1.23
N THR A 103 20.84 -9.43 -0.27
CA THR A 103 20.65 -8.45 0.80
C THR A 103 20.63 -7.04 0.25
N VAL A 104 21.58 -6.70 -0.63
CA VAL A 104 21.64 -5.38 -1.28
C VAL A 104 20.43 -5.20 -2.19
N GLU A 105 20.07 -6.24 -2.95
CA GLU A 105 18.88 -6.22 -3.81
C GLU A 105 17.60 -5.99 -3.00
N TYR A 106 17.51 -6.55 -1.79
CA TYR A 106 16.37 -6.29 -0.90
C TYR A 106 16.31 -4.84 -0.43
N LEU A 107 17.45 -4.26 -0.03
CA LEU A 107 17.52 -2.85 0.38
C LEU A 107 17.15 -1.90 -0.76
N ASP A 108 17.58 -2.19 -1.99
CA ASP A 108 17.21 -1.44 -3.19
C ASP A 108 15.72 -1.59 -3.53
N THR A 109 15.19 -2.81 -3.37
CA THR A 109 13.77 -3.13 -3.54
C THR A 109 12.93 -2.34 -2.55
N ILE A 110 13.30 -2.34 -1.27
CA ILE A 110 12.61 -1.56 -0.24
C ILE A 110 12.70 -0.07 -0.54
N SER A 111 13.89 0.46 -0.86
CA SER A 111 14.08 1.87 -1.21
C SER A 111 13.18 2.30 -2.36
N SER A 112 12.99 1.44 -3.37
CA SER A 112 12.06 1.67 -4.47
C SER A 112 10.61 1.68 -4.00
N TRP A 113 10.22 0.75 -3.13
CA TRP A 113 8.88 0.72 -2.53
C TRP A 113 8.55 1.94 -1.68
N HIS A 114 9.52 2.55 -0.99
CA HIS A 114 9.31 3.82 -0.28
C HIS A 114 8.92 4.94 -1.26
N ARG A 115 9.59 5.04 -2.41
CA ARG A 115 9.25 6.04 -3.45
C ARG A 115 7.86 5.80 -4.03
N VAL A 116 7.55 4.56 -4.41
CA VAL A 116 6.21 4.18 -4.90
C VAL A 116 5.16 4.46 -3.82
N SER A 117 5.48 4.21 -2.55
CA SER A 117 4.59 4.49 -1.44
C SER A 117 4.26 5.98 -1.32
N ASP A 118 5.20 6.88 -1.60
CA ASP A 118 4.94 8.32 -1.56
C ASP A 118 4.03 8.74 -2.72
N GLU A 119 4.23 8.16 -3.91
CA GLU A 119 3.28 8.36 -5.03
C GLU A 119 1.87 7.86 -4.71
N VAL A 120 1.75 6.68 -4.08
CA VAL A 120 0.45 6.13 -3.66
C VAL A 120 -0.22 7.07 -2.65
N LYS A 121 0.54 7.53 -1.65
CA LYS A 121 0.08 8.46 -0.62
C LYS A 121 -0.45 9.76 -1.21
N ASP A 122 0.23 10.31 -2.20
CA ASP A 122 -0.18 11.56 -2.86
C ASP A 122 -1.42 11.34 -3.73
N PHE A 123 -1.43 10.26 -4.50
CA PHE A 123 -2.56 9.88 -5.35
C PHE A 123 -3.85 9.70 -4.56
N VAL A 124 -3.82 8.90 -3.49
CA VAL A 124 -5.05 8.62 -2.73
C VAL A 124 -5.56 9.84 -1.96
N ARG A 125 -4.70 10.82 -1.66
CA ARG A 125 -5.12 12.08 -1.03
C ARG A 125 -5.64 13.11 -2.02
N THR A 126 -5.41 12.93 -3.31
CA THR A 126 -5.84 13.88 -4.33
C THR A 126 -7.31 13.66 -4.66
N LEU A 127 -8.19 14.58 -4.21
CA LEU A 127 -9.51 14.71 -4.80
C LEU A 127 -9.34 15.40 -6.16
N ASN A 128 -9.54 14.65 -7.25
CA ASN A 128 -9.45 15.18 -8.62
C ASN A 128 -10.59 16.16 -8.91
N GLY A 129 -10.44 17.42 -8.48
CA GLY A 129 -11.35 18.54 -8.74
C GLY A 129 -10.95 19.45 -9.91
N SER A 130 -9.91 19.13 -10.69
CA SER A 130 -9.51 19.94 -11.84
C SER A 130 -9.53 19.13 -13.13
N ALA A 131 -10.67 19.17 -13.82
CA ALA A 131 -10.72 18.92 -15.25
C ALA A 131 -10.00 20.08 -15.97
N GLU A 132 -8.67 20.09 -15.95
CA GLU A 132 -7.84 20.89 -16.87
C GLU A 132 -6.65 20.03 -17.33
N PHE A 133 -6.94 19.04 -18.16
CA PHE A 133 -5.96 18.59 -19.16
C PHE A 133 -6.00 19.57 -20.33
N ASN A 134 -5.44 20.76 -20.13
CA ASN A 134 -5.08 21.62 -21.25
C ASN A 134 -3.69 21.23 -21.73
N ASN A 135 -3.66 20.62 -22.91
CA ASN A 135 -2.50 20.53 -23.78
C ASN A 135 -1.83 21.91 -23.88
N VAL A 136 -0.57 22.03 -23.48
CA VAL A 136 0.36 22.98 -24.10
C VAL A 136 1.68 22.28 -24.32
N ASN A 137 1.94 22.00 -25.60
CA ASN A 137 3.23 21.65 -26.11
C ASN A 137 4.05 22.94 -26.35
N ASP A 138 5.36 22.78 -26.21
CA ASP A 138 6.46 23.51 -26.85
C ASP A 138 7.00 24.85 -26.28
N ASN A 139 8.29 24.71 -25.92
CA ASN A 139 9.44 25.55 -26.28
C ASN A 139 9.85 26.75 -25.41
N ALA A 140 10.90 26.46 -24.61
CA ALA A 140 12.25 27.01 -24.69
C ALA A 140 12.54 28.51 -24.45
N SER A 141 13.63 28.68 -23.69
CA SER A 141 14.66 29.73 -23.72
C SER A 141 14.65 30.85 -22.66
N ALA A 142 15.63 30.70 -21.76
CA ALA A 142 16.60 31.69 -21.24
C ALA A 142 16.27 33.20 -21.29
N SER A 143 16.39 33.87 -20.14
CA SER A 143 17.44 34.86 -19.77
C SER A 143 16.93 35.71 -18.60
N ALA A 144 17.61 35.68 -17.45
CA ALA A 144 18.65 36.64 -17.06
C ALA A 144 18.12 37.84 -16.27
N ASN A 145 18.43 37.79 -14.96
CA ASN A 145 19.04 38.82 -14.13
C ASN A 145 18.59 40.27 -14.31
N THR A 146 18.09 40.86 -13.23
CA THR A 146 18.42 42.25 -12.92
C THR A 146 18.67 42.43 -11.43
N SER A 147 19.82 43.02 -11.18
CA SER A 147 20.56 43.36 -9.97
C SER A 147 19.79 44.19 -8.95
N GLU A 148 20.05 43.99 -7.65
CA GLU A 148 20.17 45.10 -6.69
C GLU A 148 21.34 44.89 -5.73
N THR A 149 21.96 46.02 -5.41
CA THR A 149 23.30 46.24 -4.88
C THR A 149 23.28 46.43 -3.36
N GLN A 150 24.40 46.04 -2.74
CA GLN A 150 24.89 46.28 -1.37
C GLN A 150 24.37 47.52 -0.62
N THR A 151 24.13 47.38 0.70
CA THR A 151 24.91 48.09 1.76
C THR A 151 24.56 47.59 3.18
N SER A 152 25.58 47.04 3.84
CA SER A 152 25.96 47.15 5.27
C SER A 152 24.90 47.46 6.36
N ARG A 153 24.83 46.58 7.38
CA ARG A 153 25.34 46.84 8.76
C ARG A 153 25.19 45.61 9.67
N GLU A 154 26.22 45.45 10.49
CA GLU A 154 26.47 44.37 11.45
C GLU A 154 25.68 44.51 12.76
N ASP A 155 25.58 43.35 13.42
CA ASP A 155 25.61 43.08 14.86
C ASP A 155 24.53 43.62 15.81
N GLY A 156 24.03 42.68 16.63
CA GLY A 156 23.36 43.03 17.87
C GLY A 156 22.48 41.93 18.46
N SER A 157 23.10 40.88 18.99
CA SER A 157 22.59 40.02 20.08
C SER A 157 21.49 40.65 20.94
N THR A 158 20.38 39.92 21.17
CA THR A 158 19.85 39.56 22.51
C THR A 158 18.45 38.93 22.42
N SER A 159 18.33 37.68 22.88
CA SER A 159 17.11 37.15 23.52
C SER A 159 17.10 37.60 25.00
N PRO A 160 16.06 37.34 25.82
CA PRO A 160 14.64 37.05 25.58
C PRO A 160 13.71 37.98 26.41
N LYS A 161 12.38 37.95 26.22
CA LYS A 161 11.42 38.05 27.35
C LYS A 161 9.95 37.84 26.97
N THR A 162 9.38 36.87 27.68
CA THR A 162 7.98 36.49 27.88
C THR A 162 7.11 37.65 28.37
N LEU A 163 5.99 37.93 27.70
CA LEU A 163 4.84 38.68 28.25
C LEU A 163 3.52 38.20 27.61
N ILE A 164 2.75 37.44 28.36
CA ILE A 164 1.28 37.22 28.27
C ILE A 164 0.79 37.60 29.70
N PRO A 165 -0.43 38.15 29.97
CA PRO A 165 -1.66 38.15 29.17
C PRO A 165 -2.36 39.52 29.06
N LYS A 166 -3.31 39.64 28.12
CA LYS A 166 -4.47 40.50 28.33
C LYS A 166 -5.74 39.81 27.85
N THR A 167 -6.49 39.37 28.85
CA THR A 167 -7.89 38.94 28.83
C THR A 167 -8.76 40.01 28.20
N THR A 168 -9.54 39.65 27.18
CA THR A 168 -10.67 40.47 26.75
C THR A 168 -11.88 39.58 26.51
N ALA A 169 -12.90 39.85 27.31
CA ALA A 169 -14.32 39.49 27.28
C ALA A 169 -14.81 38.49 26.21
N MET A 170 -15.35 37.36 26.69
CA MET A 170 -16.30 36.54 25.96
C MET A 170 -17.64 37.28 25.88
N HIS A 171 -18.07 37.64 24.67
CA HIS A 171 -19.44 38.10 24.40
C HIS A 171 -20.19 36.96 23.72
N ILE A 172 -21.08 36.33 24.49
CA ILE A 172 -22.02 35.31 24.04
C ILE A 172 -23.15 36.03 23.29
N ASN A 173 -23.35 35.71 22.01
CA ASN A 173 -24.58 36.00 21.29
C ASN A 173 -25.09 34.72 20.63
N SER A 174 -26.19 34.20 21.15
CA SER A 174 -27.09 33.28 20.46
C SER A 174 -27.83 34.02 19.35
N PRO A 175 -28.11 33.36 18.21
CA PRO A 175 -29.28 33.70 17.42
C PRO A 175 -30.36 32.64 17.52
N GLN A 176 -31.56 33.18 17.46
CA GLN A 176 -32.87 32.62 17.69
C GLN A 176 -33.41 31.89 16.46
N SER A 177 -34.26 30.91 16.72
CA SER A 177 -35.05 30.16 15.74
C SER A 177 -35.91 31.07 14.86
N SER A 178 -35.93 30.80 13.56
CA SER A 178 -36.95 31.30 12.64
C SER A 178 -37.31 30.21 11.64
N GLU A 179 -38.49 29.63 11.82
CA GLU A 179 -39.19 28.83 10.82
C GLU A 179 -39.65 29.73 9.67
N SER A 180 -39.24 29.39 8.44
CA SER A 180 -39.99 29.74 7.23
C SER A 180 -39.63 28.73 6.15
N GLY A 181 -40.63 28.00 5.68
CA GLY A 181 -40.48 27.02 4.61
C GLY A 181 -40.07 27.67 3.30
N SER A 182 -39.13 27.01 2.61
CA SER A 182 -38.98 27.12 1.16
C SER A 182 -38.52 25.77 0.63
N ASP A 183 -39.44 25.07 -0.03
CA ASP A 183 -39.14 23.93 -0.89
C ASP A 183 -38.28 24.42 -2.06
N HIS A 184 -36.96 24.36 -1.87
CA HIS A 184 -36.02 24.43 -2.96
C HIS A 184 -35.18 23.15 -2.90
N SER A 185 -35.58 22.19 -3.73
CA SER A 185 -34.72 21.12 -4.22
C SER A 185 -33.52 21.77 -4.90
N ALA A 186 -32.52 22.14 -4.11
CA ALA A 186 -31.18 22.39 -4.58
C ALA A 186 -30.59 21.01 -4.92
N SER A 187 -30.89 20.56 -6.14
CA SER A 187 -30.05 19.59 -6.83
C SER A 187 -28.68 20.23 -7.02
N THR A 188 -27.84 20.12 -5.99
CA THR A 188 -26.41 20.39 -6.10
C THR A 188 -25.89 19.34 -7.09
N ASN A 189 -25.75 19.74 -8.35
CA ASN A 189 -24.91 19.03 -9.32
C ASN A 189 -23.47 19.20 -8.86
N THR A 190 -23.12 18.54 -7.75
CA THR A 190 -21.74 18.23 -7.40
C THR A 190 -21.31 17.24 -8.46
N SER A 191 -20.46 17.65 -9.40
CA SER A 191 -19.73 16.67 -10.21
C SER A 191 -18.97 15.80 -9.22
N LEU A 192 -19.47 14.61 -8.93
CA LEU A 192 -18.82 13.70 -8.00
C LEU A 192 -17.47 13.35 -8.61
N THR A 193 -16.40 13.88 -8.04
CA THR A 193 -15.04 13.54 -8.41
C THR A 193 -14.83 12.07 -8.09
N ALA A 194 -14.43 11.27 -9.08
CA ALA A 194 -14.24 9.83 -8.87
C ALA A 194 -13.22 9.58 -7.75
N LEU A 195 -13.55 8.72 -6.80
CA LEU A 195 -12.72 8.37 -5.65
C LEU A 195 -11.43 7.71 -6.15
N PRO A 196 -10.23 8.23 -5.82
CA PRO A 196 -8.99 7.56 -6.21
C PRO A 196 -8.94 6.16 -5.58
N LEU A 197 -8.53 5.14 -6.33
CA LEU A 197 -8.41 3.76 -5.85
C LEU A 197 -7.08 3.20 -6.31
N ALA A 198 -6.18 2.93 -5.36
CA ALA A 198 -4.86 2.41 -5.64
C ALA A 198 -4.84 0.89 -5.57
N LEU A 199 -4.43 0.23 -6.66
CA LEU A 199 -4.13 -1.19 -6.69
C LEU A 199 -2.62 -1.40 -6.65
N VAL A 200 -2.13 -2.20 -5.71
CA VAL A 200 -0.68 -2.44 -5.51
C VAL A 200 -0.39 -3.95 -5.59
N PRO A 201 0.04 -4.46 -6.76
CA PRO A 201 0.38 -5.88 -6.92
C PRO A 201 1.72 -6.22 -6.25
N ARG A 202 1.82 -7.47 -5.76
CA ARG A 202 3.05 -8.07 -5.18
C ARG A 202 3.74 -7.14 -4.19
N TYR A 203 2.97 -6.64 -3.22
CA TYR A 203 3.39 -5.61 -2.30
C TYR A 203 4.16 -6.20 -1.12
N GLN A 204 3.68 -5.99 0.11
CA GLN A 204 4.49 -6.22 1.32
C GLN A 204 4.72 -7.71 1.59
N LEU A 205 3.67 -8.54 1.51
CA LEU A 205 3.78 -9.95 1.88
C LEU A 205 4.60 -10.73 0.86
N THR A 206 4.26 -10.61 -0.44
CA THR A 206 4.97 -11.33 -1.50
C THR A 206 6.46 -10.96 -1.53
N THR A 207 6.78 -9.67 -1.39
CA THR A 207 8.16 -9.21 -1.40
C THR A 207 8.92 -9.67 -0.15
N ALA A 208 8.35 -9.52 1.06
CA ALA A 208 9.01 -9.95 2.29
C ALA A 208 9.25 -11.46 2.32
N ASP A 209 8.29 -12.26 1.85
CA ASP A 209 8.44 -13.72 1.73
C ASP A 209 9.54 -14.09 0.74
N ALA A 210 9.54 -13.50 -0.46
CA ALA A 210 10.53 -13.81 -1.49
C ALA A 210 11.98 -13.58 -1.00
N PHE A 211 12.24 -12.44 -0.35
CA PHE A 211 13.58 -12.11 0.13
C PHE A 211 13.97 -12.85 1.41
N ALA A 212 13.01 -13.13 2.31
CA ALA A 212 13.27 -14.01 3.46
C ALA A 212 13.64 -15.44 3.05
N CYS A 213 13.13 -15.91 1.90
CA CYS A 213 13.48 -17.22 1.35
C CYS A 213 14.82 -17.19 0.58
N SER A 214 15.16 -16.08 -0.08
CA SER A 214 16.37 -15.99 -0.92
C SER A 214 17.64 -15.61 -0.17
N ILE A 215 17.54 -14.90 0.96
CA ILE A 215 18.70 -14.46 1.74
C ILE A 215 19.09 -15.55 2.75
N PRO A 216 20.31 -16.11 2.70
CA PRO A 216 20.73 -17.14 3.65
C PRO A 216 20.88 -16.59 5.08
N ILE A 217 20.39 -17.35 6.06
CA ILE A 217 20.58 -17.06 7.48
C ILE A 217 21.93 -17.66 7.92
N ARG A 218 22.92 -16.80 8.17
CA ARG A 218 24.30 -17.21 8.55
C ARG A 218 24.67 -16.87 9.99
N ASP A 219 23.73 -16.30 10.73
CA ASP A 219 23.88 -15.90 12.13
C ASP A 219 22.93 -16.71 13.02
N SER A 220 22.69 -16.26 14.25
CA SER A 220 21.88 -16.99 15.24
C SER A 220 20.38 -16.68 15.18
N TYR A 221 19.89 -15.94 14.19
CA TYR A 221 18.46 -15.62 14.08
C TYR A 221 17.63 -16.83 13.63
N THR A 222 16.40 -16.93 14.12
CA THR A 222 15.43 -17.92 13.62
C THR A 222 14.84 -17.47 12.29
N SER A 223 14.23 -18.38 11.51
CA SER A 223 13.50 -18.01 10.29
C SER A 223 12.37 -17.02 10.55
N LEU A 224 11.74 -17.07 11.73
CA LEU A 224 10.71 -16.11 12.13
C LEU A 224 11.31 -14.72 12.36
N ASP A 225 12.41 -14.64 13.12
CA ASP A 225 13.07 -13.35 13.39
C ASP A 225 13.64 -12.75 12.12
N HIS A 226 14.22 -13.58 11.24
CA HIS A 226 14.72 -13.19 9.93
C HIS A 226 13.61 -12.61 9.06
N TRP A 227 12.47 -13.31 8.96
CA TRP A 227 11.31 -12.80 8.22
C TRP A 227 10.77 -11.50 8.84
N GLN A 228 10.74 -11.38 10.17
CA GLN A 228 10.34 -10.15 10.86
C GLN A 228 11.31 -8.99 10.59
N TRP A 229 12.61 -9.26 10.48
CA TRP A 229 13.60 -8.25 10.08
C TRP A 229 13.29 -7.72 8.68
N MET A 230 13.02 -8.61 7.72
CA MET A 230 12.56 -8.21 6.38
C MET A 230 11.31 -7.32 6.48
N ALA A 231 10.26 -7.83 7.13
CA ALA A 231 9.01 -7.12 7.32
C ALA A 231 9.22 -5.73 7.95
N SER A 232 10.18 -5.57 8.86
CA SER A 232 10.42 -4.31 9.58
C SER A 232 10.90 -3.15 8.70
N LEU A 233 11.47 -3.42 7.53
CA LEU A 233 11.96 -2.39 6.61
C LEU A 233 10.83 -1.69 5.83
N TRP A 234 9.61 -2.23 5.89
CA TRP A 234 8.40 -1.64 5.33
C TRP A 234 7.83 -0.48 6.16
N ARG A 235 8.39 -0.20 7.34
CA ARG A 235 7.99 0.95 8.13
C ARG A 235 8.08 2.21 7.27
N THR A 236 7.14 3.14 7.44
CA THR A 236 6.94 4.38 6.64
C THR A 236 6.45 4.21 5.21
N CYS A 237 6.39 2.99 4.67
CA CYS A 237 5.53 2.72 3.52
C CYS A 237 4.05 2.88 3.90
N VAL A 238 3.20 2.99 2.89
CA VAL A 238 1.75 3.07 3.03
C VAL A 238 1.19 1.68 3.31
N GLY A 239 0.47 1.52 4.42
CA GLY A 239 -0.25 0.28 4.66
C GLY A 239 -1.45 0.13 3.72
N PRO A 240 -1.74 -1.09 3.25
CA PRO A 240 -2.98 -1.35 2.53
C PRO A 240 -4.19 -1.29 3.48
N ASP A 241 -5.27 -0.69 3.01
CA ASP A 241 -6.59 -0.74 3.63
C ASP A 241 -7.20 -2.14 3.51
N ILE A 242 -6.95 -2.83 2.39
CA ILE A 242 -7.32 -4.23 2.16
C ILE A 242 -6.14 -4.96 1.51
N THR A 243 -5.84 -6.16 1.98
CA THR A 243 -4.97 -7.12 1.27
C THR A 243 -5.82 -8.23 0.65
N VAL A 244 -5.83 -8.33 -0.67
CA VAL A 244 -6.30 -9.52 -1.39
C VAL A 244 -5.13 -10.50 -1.47
N TYR A 245 -5.22 -11.62 -0.76
CA TYR A 245 -4.17 -12.64 -0.75
C TYR A 245 -4.57 -13.88 -1.52
N ILE A 246 -3.84 -14.17 -2.60
CA ILE A 246 -4.01 -15.38 -3.41
C ILE A 246 -3.14 -16.48 -2.82
N ARG A 247 -3.81 -17.48 -2.25
CA ARG A 247 -3.21 -18.63 -1.61
C ARG A 247 -3.39 -19.87 -2.49
N GLU A 248 -2.28 -20.38 -2.98
CA GLU A 248 -2.27 -21.73 -3.53
C GLU A 248 -2.32 -22.75 -2.39
N CYS A 249 -3.16 -23.76 -2.53
CA CYS A 249 -3.43 -24.74 -1.49
C CYS A 249 -3.78 -26.10 -2.08
N SER A 250 -3.84 -27.12 -1.23
CA SER A 250 -4.28 -28.45 -1.64
C SER A 250 -5.81 -28.50 -1.77
N ARG A 251 -6.32 -29.52 -2.49
CA ARG A 251 -7.76 -29.73 -2.61
C ARG A 251 -8.41 -29.95 -1.24
N GLU A 252 -7.73 -30.70 -0.38
CA GLU A 252 -8.18 -30.99 0.99
C GLU A 252 -8.28 -29.71 1.82
N GLU A 253 -7.42 -28.70 1.58
CA GLU A 253 -7.55 -27.41 2.26
C GLU A 253 -8.86 -26.72 1.85
N ILE A 254 -9.19 -26.66 0.56
CA ILE A 254 -10.44 -26.03 0.10
C ILE A 254 -11.67 -26.78 0.63
N GLU A 255 -11.63 -28.12 0.69
CA GLU A 255 -12.71 -28.93 1.25
C GLU A 255 -12.97 -28.63 2.74
N ARG A 256 -11.91 -28.37 3.52
CA ARG A 256 -12.05 -27.93 4.93
C ARG A 256 -12.81 -26.61 5.08
N PHE A 257 -12.80 -25.77 4.05
CA PHE A 257 -13.58 -24.52 4.00
C PHE A 257 -14.92 -24.69 3.26
N GLY A 258 -15.46 -25.91 3.21
CA GLY A 258 -16.78 -26.19 2.62
C GLY A 258 -16.82 -25.97 1.11
N GLY A 259 -15.68 -26.08 0.42
CA GLY A 259 -15.56 -25.80 -1.01
C GLY A 259 -15.56 -24.31 -1.36
N ASN A 260 -15.52 -23.41 -0.37
CA ASN A 260 -15.49 -21.98 -0.61
C ASN A 260 -14.05 -21.51 -0.90
N ALA A 261 -13.82 -21.03 -2.12
CA ALA A 261 -12.55 -20.48 -2.54
C ALA A 261 -12.25 -19.09 -1.92
N VAL A 262 -13.24 -18.37 -1.38
CA VAL A 262 -13.03 -17.01 -0.86
C VAL A 262 -13.32 -16.94 0.65
N GLU A 263 -12.30 -16.62 1.44
CA GLU A 263 -12.41 -16.41 2.89
C GLU A 263 -12.33 -14.92 3.23
N MET A 264 -13.29 -14.44 4.02
CA MET A 264 -13.39 -13.03 4.43
C MET A 264 -12.73 -12.83 5.80
N ARG A 265 -11.68 -12.02 5.83
CA ARG A 265 -10.90 -11.66 7.03
C ARG A 265 -10.74 -10.15 7.18
N LEU A 266 -11.72 -9.38 6.68
CA LEU A 266 -11.69 -7.92 6.70
C LEU A 266 -11.68 -7.37 8.13
N GLN A 267 -12.47 -7.96 9.03
CA GLN A 267 -12.61 -7.48 10.41
C GLN A 267 -11.38 -7.74 11.29
N ASP A 268 -10.65 -8.84 11.06
CA ASP A 268 -9.54 -9.24 11.94
C ASP A 268 -8.15 -9.07 11.32
N ALA A 269 -8.05 -9.05 9.99
CA ALA A 269 -6.79 -8.97 9.27
C ALA A 269 -6.80 -7.97 8.10
N ARG A 270 -7.93 -7.27 7.85
CA ARG A 270 -8.11 -6.45 6.63
C ARG A 270 -7.77 -7.22 5.35
N THR A 271 -8.15 -8.50 5.30
CA THR A 271 -7.71 -9.41 4.24
C THR A 271 -8.89 -10.12 3.60
N ILE A 272 -8.80 -10.36 2.29
CA ILE A 272 -9.66 -11.28 1.54
C ILE A 272 -8.76 -12.37 0.97
N VAL A 273 -8.97 -13.63 1.34
CA VAL A 273 -8.13 -14.74 0.87
C VAL A 273 -8.82 -15.45 -0.29
N ILE A 274 -8.14 -15.57 -1.43
CA ILE A 274 -8.58 -16.37 -2.56
C ILE A 274 -7.76 -17.66 -2.57
N ARG A 275 -8.40 -18.80 -2.36
CA ARG A 275 -7.79 -20.13 -2.44
C ARG A 275 -7.87 -20.67 -3.86
N ARG A 276 -6.74 -21.15 -4.34
CA ARG A 276 -6.62 -21.86 -5.61
C ARG A 276 -5.96 -23.21 -5.36
N VAL A 277 -6.49 -24.27 -5.97
CA VAL A 277 -5.85 -25.59 -5.91
C VAL A 277 -4.58 -25.58 -6.76
N VAL A 278 -3.46 -26.04 -6.20
CA VAL A 278 -2.19 -26.19 -6.93
C VAL A 278 -2.40 -27.10 -8.14
N GLY A 279 -1.85 -26.71 -9.29
CA GLY A 279 -1.94 -27.49 -10.52
C GLY A 279 -3.28 -27.37 -11.27
N SER A 280 -4.25 -26.61 -10.77
CA SER A 280 -5.46 -26.30 -11.53
C SER A 280 -5.11 -25.49 -12.80
N PRO A 281 -5.60 -25.88 -13.98
CA PRO A 281 -5.30 -25.16 -15.21
C PRO A 281 -5.97 -23.77 -15.22
N GLY A 282 -5.23 -22.76 -15.67
CA GLY A 282 -5.78 -21.42 -15.94
C GLY A 282 -5.71 -20.42 -14.78
N VAL A 283 -6.40 -19.30 -15.00
CA VAL A 283 -6.52 -18.13 -14.11
C VAL A 283 -7.48 -18.40 -12.94
N LEU A 284 -7.56 -17.46 -12.00
CA LEU A 284 -8.51 -17.53 -10.88
C LEU A 284 -9.95 -17.66 -11.37
N GLU A 285 -10.76 -18.42 -10.63
CA GLU A 285 -12.18 -18.63 -10.97
C GLU A 285 -12.95 -17.30 -10.98
N GLU A 286 -13.74 -17.07 -12.04
CA GLU A 286 -14.51 -15.83 -12.18
C GLU A 286 -15.51 -15.63 -11.02
N LYS A 287 -16.09 -16.73 -10.50
CA LYS A 287 -16.98 -16.69 -9.33
C LYS A 287 -16.26 -16.14 -8.10
N ALA A 288 -15.01 -16.56 -7.87
CA ALA A 288 -14.19 -16.06 -6.76
C ALA A 288 -13.87 -14.58 -6.94
N LEU A 289 -13.46 -14.18 -8.15
CA LEU A 289 -13.16 -12.78 -8.47
C LEU A 289 -14.38 -11.86 -8.32
N LYS A 290 -15.57 -12.28 -8.78
CA LYS A 290 -16.84 -11.57 -8.56
C LYS A 290 -17.14 -11.38 -7.08
N ARG A 291 -16.92 -12.43 -6.27
CA ARG A 291 -17.12 -12.37 -4.83
C ARG A 291 -16.15 -11.39 -4.17
N VAL A 292 -14.87 -11.41 -4.53
CA VAL A 292 -13.88 -10.43 -4.02
C VAL A 292 -14.26 -9.02 -4.42
N GLY A 293 -14.64 -8.80 -5.68
CA GLY A 293 -15.05 -7.49 -6.17
C GLY A 293 -16.22 -6.90 -5.38
N PHE A 294 -17.27 -7.71 -5.17
CA PHE A 294 -18.43 -7.34 -4.36
C PHE A 294 -18.04 -6.93 -2.93
N GLU A 295 -17.18 -7.71 -2.27
CA GLU A 295 -16.80 -7.44 -0.88
C GLU A 295 -15.90 -6.20 -0.73
N ILE A 296 -15.07 -5.92 -1.74
CA ILE A 296 -14.33 -4.67 -1.78
C ILE A 296 -15.30 -3.50 -1.99
N GLU A 297 -16.23 -3.58 -2.94
CA GLU A 297 -17.22 -2.51 -3.16
C GLU A 297 -18.05 -2.25 -1.89
N ASP A 298 -18.53 -3.31 -1.23
CA ASP A 298 -19.25 -3.20 0.05
C ASP A 298 -18.40 -2.46 1.09
N PHE A 299 -17.13 -2.85 1.28
CA PHE A 299 -16.20 -2.17 2.18
C PHE A 299 -15.99 -0.68 1.85
N LEU A 300 -16.00 -0.31 0.56
CA LEU A 300 -15.82 1.08 0.13
C LEU A 300 -17.07 1.96 0.35
N THR A 301 -18.23 1.34 0.58
CA THR A 301 -19.50 2.05 0.77
C THR A 301 -19.94 2.17 2.24
N GLN A 302 -19.26 1.47 3.15
CA GLN A 302 -19.47 1.56 4.60
C GLN A 302 -18.86 2.84 5.19
#